data_AF-A0A6J4KKF6-F1
#
_entry.id   AF-A0A6J4KKF6-F1
#
_cell.length_a   1.000
_cell.length_b   1.000
_cell.length_c   1.000
_cell.angle_alpha   90.00
_cell.angle_beta   90.00
_cell.angle_gamma   90.00
#
_symmetry.space_group_name_H-M   'P 1'
#
loop_
_entity.id
_entity.type
_entity.pdbx_description
1 polymer ?
#
loop_
_entity_poly.entity_id
_entity_poly.type
_entity_poly.pdbx_seq_one_letter_code
_entity_poly.pdbx_strand_id
1 'polypeptide(L)'
;MQAIQPTVTPLRPVKNSPRITPRRHSSSRQRSYPHQTIAAETGVKFAVNVVLSVCATSALIQLWPHYRAVQEKLHEIQAEVNLTQGRVDRSRSDFNRYFDPSLAKTVMQEQSNRADPQQRPVILQEPEVPEAEESTPQP
;
A
#
# COMPACT_ATOMS: atom_id res chain seq x y z
N MET A 1 52.82 -88.32 38.79
CA MET A 1 53.27 -87.02 39.32
C MET A 1 52.06 -86.08 39.38
N GLN A 2 51.80 -85.54 40.57
CA GLN A 2 50.93 -84.41 40.93
C GLN A 2 49.65 -84.18 40.11
N ALA A 3 48.54 -84.60 40.73
CA ALA A 3 47.20 -84.10 40.49
C ALA A 3 46.88 -83.01 41.54
N ILE A 4 45.83 -82.23 41.26
CA ILE A 4 45.05 -81.41 42.20
C ILE A 4 45.73 -80.10 42.64
N GLN A 5 45.32 -79.00 42.01
CA GLN A 5 44.78 -77.88 42.79
C GLN A 5 43.75 -77.11 41.98
N PRO A 6 42.45 -77.29 42.28
CA PRO A 6 41.42 -76.33 41.97
C PRO A 6 41.19 -75.40 43.18
N THR A 7 40.43 -74.35 42.92
CA THR A 7 39.47 -73.74 43.85
C THR A 7 39.86 -72.43 44.55
N VAL A 8 39.43 -71.35 43.87
CA VAL A 8 38.56 -70.25 44.35
C VAL A 8 39.11 -69.29 45.41
N THR A 9 39.35 -68.05 44.97
CA THR A 9 38.99 -66.86 45.77
C THR A 9 37.58 -66.40 45.34
N PRO A 10 36.63 -66.22 46.28
CA PRO A 10 35.24 -65.91 45.98
C PRO A 10 34.95 -64.41 45.88
N LEU A 11 33.95 -64.11 45.02
CA LEU A 11 32.90 -63.09 45.13
C LEU A 11 33.34 -61.61 45.29
N ARG A 12 33.25 -60.81 44.21
CA ARG A 12 32.13 -59.86 43.89
C ARG A 12 31.85 -58.86 45.02
N PRO A 13 31.77 -57.55 44.73
CA PRO A 13 30.65 -57.01 43.95
C PRO A 13 31.10 -55.87 43.01
N VAL A 14 30.39 -55.49 41.96
CA VAL A 14 29.16 -54.72 42.06
C VAL A 14 28.42 -54.89 40.74
N LYS A 15 27.28 -55.56 40.87
CA LYS A 15 26.07 -55.37 40.06
C LYS A 15 25.85 -53.87 39.90
N ASN A 16 25.83 -53.35 38.67
CA ASN A 16 24.94 -52.28 38.24
C ASN A 16 25.11 -51.99 36.74
N SER A 17 24.20 -52.54 35.94
CA SER A 17 23.40 -51.81 34.95
C SER A 17 23.01 -52.73 33.77
N PRO A 18 21.73 -52.82 33.40
CA PRO A 18 21.28 -53.66 32.30
C PRO A 18 21.78 -53.05 30.98
N ARG A 19 22.63 -53.80 30.27
CA ARG A 19 22.99 -53.53 28.89
C ARG A 19 21.77 -53.78 28.02
N ILE A 20 21.03 -52.70 27.71
CA ILE A 20 20.02 -52.70 26.65
C ILE A 20 20.77 -53.03 25.35
N THR A 21 20.65 -54.27 24.91
CA THR A 21 21.06 -54.66 23.57
C THR A 21 19.93 -54.25 22.63
N PRO A 22 20.18 -53.43 21.60
CA PRO A 22 19.21 -53.30 20.54
C PRO A 22 19.16 -54.64 19.82
N ARG A 23 18.05 -55.37 20.01
CA ARG A 23 17.67 -56.53 19.23
C ARG A 23 17.55 -56.06 17.77
N ARG A 24 18.64 -56.19 17.00
CA ARG A 24 18.61 -55.98 15.55
C ARG A 24 17.72 -57.06 14.98
N HIS A 25 16.48 -56.69 14.68
CA HIS A 25 15.57 -57.52 13.94
C HIS A 25 16.20 -57.79 12.56
N SER A 26 16.47 -59.08 12.35
CA SER A 26 16.73 -59.68 11.06
C SER A 26 15.67 -59.23 10.06
N SER A 27 16.08 -58.44 9.07
CA SER A 27 15.40 -58.33 7.78
C SER A 27 16.40 -58.02 6.66
N SER A 28 17.58 -58.64 6.73
CA SER A 28 18.54 -58.62 5.63
C SER A 28 18.33 -59.84 4.73
N ARG A 29 17.19 -59.88 4.05
CA ARG A 29 17.08 -60.52 2.73
C ARG A 29 16.82 -59.43 1.71
N GLN A 30 17.78 -58.52 1.58
CA GLN A 30 17.84 -57.60 0.46
C GLN A 30 18.25 -58.41 -0.77
N ARG A 31 17.22 -58.88 -1.47
CA ARG A 31 17.34 -59.46 -2.80
C ARG A 31 17.88 -58.37 -3.73
N SER A 32 18.94 -58.71 -4.42
CA SER A 32 19.77 -57.87 -5.27
C SER A 32 19.00 -57.24 -6.44
N TYR A 33 18.30 -56.11 -6.22
CA TYR A 33 18.00 -55.05 -7.21
C TYR A 33 17.76 -53.67 -6.52
N PRO A 34 18.64 -53.19 -5.63
CA PRO A 34 18.34 -52.02 -4.79
C PRO A 34 18.38 -50.69 -5.57
N HIS A 35 19.25 -50.55 -6.58
CA HIS A 35 19.49 -49.23 -7.18
C HIS A 35 18.36 -48.75 -8.09
N GLN A 36 17.67 -49.66 -8.80
CA GLN A 36 16.58 -49.29 -9.70
C GLN A 36 15.31 -48.88 -8.93
N THR A 37 15.00 -49.60 -7.84
CA THR A 37 13.87 -49.24 -6.97
C THR A 37 14.14 -47.97 -6.18
N ILE A 38 15.39 -47.75 -5.73
CA ILE A 38 15.81 -46.50 -5.10
C ILE A 38 15.73 -45.33 -6.09
N ALA A 39 16.21 -45.50 -7.34
CA ALA A 39 16.13 -44.45 -8.36
C ALA A 39 14.68 -44.12 -8.75
N ALA A 40 13.80 -45.12 -8.82
CA ALA A 40 12.38 -44.91 -9.06
C ALA A 40 11.73 -44.14 -7.89
N GLU A 41 12.04 -44.52 -6.65
CA GLU A 41 11.52 -43.84 -5.45
C GLU A 41 12.01 -42.38 -5.37
N THR A 42 13.29 -42.12 -5.63
CA THR A 42 13.82 -40.75 -5.63
C THR A 42 13.27 -39.93 -6.79
N GLY A 43 13.07 -40.54 -7.97
CA GLY A 43 12.42 -39.90 -9.11
C GLY A 43 10.99 -39.46 -8.80
N VAL A 44 10.20 -40.33 -8.17
CA VAL A 44 8.84 -40.00 -7.73
C VAL A 44 8.85 -38.87 -6.69
N LYS A 45 9.69 -38.97 -5.65
CA LYS A 45 9.80 -37.91 -4.62
C LYS A 45 10.21 -36.57 -5.22
N PHE A 46 11.14 -36.58 -6.16
CA PHE A 46 11.58 -35.36 -6.85
C PHE A 46 10.46 -34.78 -7.72
N ALA A 47 9.74 -35.62 -8.48
CA ALA A 47 8.62 -35.18 -9.30
C ALA A 47 7.53 -34.49 -8.46
N VAL A 48 7.19 -35.03 -7.29
CA VAL A 48 6.23 -34.39 -6.37
C VAL A 48 6.72 -33.00 -5.93
N ASN A 49 7.99 -32.88 -5.55
CA ASN A 49 8.56 -31.58 -5.14
C ASN A 49 8.60 -30.57 -6.30
N VAL A 50 8.87 -31.00 -7.52
CA VAL A 50 8.81 -30.16 -8.72
C VAL A 50 7.38 -29.67 -8.96
N VAL A 51 6.39 -30.57 -8.90
CA VAL A 51 4.97 -30.21 -9.06
C VAL A 51 4.54 -29.22 -7.97
N LEU A 52 4.94 -29.44 -6.72
CA LEU A 52 4.63 -28.53 -5.61
C LEU A 52 5.29 -27.15 -5.82
N SER A 53 6.55 -27.14 -6.28
CA SER A 53 7.28 -25.90 -6.57
C SER A 53 6.61 -25.12 -7.69
N VAL A 54 6.25 -25.78 -8.80
CA VAL A 54 5.53 -25.16 -9.92
C VAL A 54 4.18 -24.62 -9.48
N CYS A 55 3.44 -25.37 -8.66
CA CYS A 55 2.16 -24.93 -8.09
C CYS A 55 2.35 -23.66 -7.23
N ALA A 56 3.34 -23.67 -6.33
CA ALA A 56 3.66 -22.51 -5.49
C ALA A 56 4.07 -21.29 -6.32
N THR A 57 4.97 -21.46 -7.31
CA THR A 57 5.38 -20.37 -8.20
C THR A 57 4.22 -19.85 -9.05
N SER A 58 3.35 -20.74 -9.55
CA SER A 58 2.15 -20.37 -10.30
C SER A 58 1.16 -19.57 -9.44
N ALA A 59 0.95 -19.97 -8.19
CA ALA A 59 0.12 -19.22 -7.25
C ALA A 59 0.68 -17.82 -6.98
N LEU A 60 2.00 -17.69 -6.83
CA LEU A 60 2.66 -16.39 -6.68
C LEU A 60 2.55 -15.52 -7.95
N ILE A 61 2.68 -16.12 -9.13
CA ILE A 61 2.50 -15.41 -10.42
C ILE A 61 1.05 -14.94 -10.59
N GLN A 62 0.05 -15.74 -10.17
CA GLN A 62 -1.36 -15.34 -10.19
C GLN A 62 -1.69 -14.28 -9.13
N LEU A 63 -0.94 -14.22 -8.02
CA LEU A 63 -1.11 -13.19 -6.99
C LEU A 63 -0.57 -11.82 -7.44
N TRP A 64 0.49 -11.80 -8.24
CA TRP A 64 1.14 -10.57 -8.71
C TRP A 64 0.24 -9.60 -9.52
N PRO A 65 -0.58 -10.03 -10.50
CA PRO A 65 -1.41 -9.11 -11.29
C PRO A 65 -2.50 -8.41 -10.48
N HIS A 66 -2.94 -8.95 -9.34
CA HIS A 66 -3.90 -8.27 -8.48
C HIS A 66 -3.35 -6.96 -7.90
N TYR A 67 -2.04 -6.85 -7.68
CA TYR A 67 -1.42 -5.62 -7.19
C TYR A 67 -1.31 -4.53 -8.26
N ARG A 68 -1.17 -4.90 -9.53
CA ARG A 68 -1.06 -3.95 -10.65
C ARG A 68 -2.38 -3.23 -10.92
N ALA A 69 -3.50 -3.95 -10.89
CA ALA A 69 -4.83 -3.38 -11.11
C ALA A 69 -5.24 -2.36 -10.05
N VAL A 70 -4.73 -2.50 -8.82
CA VAL A 70 -4.99 -1.55 -7.72
C VAL A 70 -4.22 -0.23 -7.92
N GLN A 71 -3.03 -0.26 -8.52
CA GLN A 71 -2.22 0.95 -8.71
C GLN A 71 -2.80 1.91 -9.76
N GLU A 72 -3.36 1.40 -10.86
CA GLU A 72 -4.04 2.25 -11.86
C GLU A 72 -5.29 2.90 -11.28
N LYS A 73 -6.07 2.14 -10.49
CA LYS A 73 -7.28 2.67 -9.85
C LYS A 73 -6.97 3.71 -8.79
N LEU A 74 -5.86 3.58 -8.07
CA LEU A 74 -5.40 4.61 -7.14
C LEU A 74 -5.01 5.89 -7.86
N HIS A 75 -4.36 5.80 -9.02
CA HIS A 75 -3.96 7.00 -9.78
C HIS A 75 -5.18 7.75 -10.35
N GLU A 76 -6.18 7.02 -10.84
CA GLU A 76 -7.45 7.56 -11.34
C GLU A 76 -8.27 8.25 -10.22
N ILE A 77 -8.44 7.58 -9.07
CA ILE A 77 -9.15 8.13 -7.90
C ILE A 77 -8.40 9.34 -7.32
N GLN A 78 -7.07 9.29 -7.24
CA GLN A 78 -6.26 10.41 -6.74
C GLN A 78 -6.44 11.66 -7.62
N ALA A 79 -6.51 11.49 -8.94
CA ALA A 79 -6.74 12.58 -9.89
C ALA A 79 -8.14 13.18 -9.72
N GLU A 80 -9.17 12.35 -9.57
CA GLU A 80 -10.55 12.80 -9.39
C GLU A 80 -10.76 13.50 -8.02
N VAL A 81 -10.15 12.98 -6.95
CA VAL A 81 -10.17 13.61 -5.62
C VAL A 81 -9.47 14.96 -5.65
N ASN A 82 -8.29 15.09 -6.28
CA ASN A 82 -7.57 16.37 -6.37
C ASN A 82 -8.36 17.44 -7.13
N LEU A 83 -9.03 17.06 -8.24
CA LEU A 83 -9.88 17.99 -9.00
C LEU A 83 -11.10 18.44 -8.18
N THR A 84 -11.71 17.53 -7.42
CA THR A 84 -12.86 17.83 -6.57
C THR A 84 -12.46 18.69 -5.38
N GLN A 85 -11.32 18.40 -4.75
CA GLN A 85 -10.77 19.20 -3.65
C GLN A 85 -10.51 20.64 -4.09
N GLY A 86 -9.91 20.85 -5.27
CA GLY A 86 -9.70 22.19 -5.81
C GLY A 86 -11.01 22.96 -6.05
N ARG A 87 -12.09 22.29 -6.46
CA ARG A 87 -13.42 22.90 -6.61
C ARG A 87 -14.03 23.28 -5.26
N VAL A 88 -13.89 22.42 -4.26
CA VAL A 88 -14.37 22.68 -2.89
C VAL A 88 -13.61 23.84 -2.26
N ASP A 89 -12.28 23.88 -2.40
CA ASP A 89 -11.45 24.94 -1.85
C ASP A 89 -11.79 26.30 -2.48
N ARG A 90 -12.03 26.34 -3.79
CA ARG A 90 -12.52 27.54 -4.48
C ARG A 90 -13.91 27.95 -3.99
N SER A 91 -14.85 27.01 -3.90
CA SER A 91 -16.19 27.29 -3.40
C SER A 91 -16.17 27.77 -1.95
N ARG A 92 -15.28 27.24 -1.12
CA ARG A 92 -15.10 27.65 0.27
C ARG A 92 -14.51 29.06 0.35
N SER A 93 -13.53 29.37 -0.50
CA SER A 93 -12.96 30.73 -0.61
C SER A 93 -14.02 31.75 -1.02
N ASP A 94 -14.81 31.44 -2.05
CA ASP A 94 -15.88 32.31 -2.54
C ASP A 94 -16.97 32.47 -1.48
N PHE A 95 -17.39 31.39 -0.82
CA PHE A 95 -18.32 31.44 0.30
C PHE A 95 -17.80 32.31 1.43
N ASN A 96 -16.55 32.12 1.86
CA ASN A 96 -15.99 32.90 2.95
C ASN A 96 -15.91 34.40 2.59
N ARG A 97 -15.61 34.73 1.32
CA ARG A 97 -15.60 36.11 0.83
C ARG A 97 -17.00 36.74 0.83
N TYR A 98 -18.02 36.00 0.37
CA TYR A 98 -19.39 36.53 0.29
C TYR A 98 -20.10 36.59 1.65
N PHE A 99 -19.72 35.74 2.60
CA PHE A 99 -20.32 35.67 3.93
C PHE A 99 -19.47 36.37 5.02
N ASP A 100 -18.36 37.01 4.67
CA ASP A 100 -17.60 37.86 5.59
C ASP A 100 -18.29 39.23 5.76
N PRO A 101 -18.79 39.57 6.97
CA PRO A 101 -19.45 40.85 7.21
C PRO A 101 -18.54 42.06 6.99
N SER A 102 -17.22 41.90 7.12
CA SER A 102 -16.26 42.98 6.86
C SER A 102 -16.15 43.34 5.37
N LEU A 103 -16.41 42.37 4.49
CA LEU A 103 -16.38 42.54 3.03
C LEU A 103 -17.77 42.80 2.42
N ALA A 104 -18.84 42.72 3.22
CA ALA A 104 -20.22 42.86 2.76
C ALA A 104 -20.47 44.17 1.99
N LYS A 105 -19.91 45.31 2.44
CA LYS A 105 -20.05 46.60 1.72
C LYS A 105 -19.40 46.56 0.33
N THR A 106 -18.20 45.99 0.23
CA THR A 106 -17.45 45.85 -1.02
C THR A 106 -18.15 44.89 -1.98
N VAL A 107 -18.60 43.73 -1.49
CA VAL A 107 -19.35 42.74 -2.28
C VAL A 107 -20.67 43.33 -2.78
N MET A 108 -21.39 44.08 -1.94
CA MET A 108 -22.62 44.76 -2.34
C MET A 108 -22.35 45.76 -3.47
N GLN A 109 -21.29 46.56 -3.38
CA GLN A 109 -20.92 47.52 -4.43
C GLN A 109 -20.53 46.81 -5.74
N GLU A 110 -19.74 45.74 -5.67
CA GLU A 110 -19.33 44.93 -6.82
C GLU A 110 -20.51 44.26 -7.54
N GLN A 111 -21.46 43.69 -6.79
CA GLN A 111 -22.55 42.89 -7.39
C GLN A 111 -23.80 43.69 -7.73
N SER A 112 -24.09 44.77 -7.01
CA SER A 112 -25.35 45.51 -7.19
C SER A 112 -25.20 46.84 -7.94
N ASN A 113 -23.98 47.29 -8.25
CA ASN A 113 -23.71 48.62 -8.81
C ASN A 113 -24.38 49.74 -7.96
N ARG A 114 -24.62 49.48 -6.67
CA ARG A 114 -25.16 50.45 -5.72
C ARG A 114 -24.04 50.88 -4.79
N ALA A 115 -23.81 52.18 -4.74
CA ALA A 115 -22.93 52.80 -3.75
C ALA A 115 -23.59 52.77 -2.37
N ASP A 116 -22.79 52.95 -1.31
CA ASP A 116 -23.29 53.04 0.06
C ASP A 116 -24.29 54.22 0.14
N PRO A 117 -25.51 54.02 0.70
CA PRO A 117 -26.51 55.08 0.80
C PRO A 117 -26.06 56.31 1.61
N GLN A 118 -24.98 56.22 2.40
CA GLN A 118 -24.37 57.37 3.08
C GLN A 118 -23.39 58.17 2.20
N GLN A 119 -23.02 57.67 1.01
CA GLN A 119 -22.12 58.36 0.08
C GLN A 119 -22.92 59.29 -0.85
N ARG A 120 -22.37 60.48 -1.12
CA ARG A 120 -22.98 61.43 -2.05
C ARG A 120 -22.41 61.26 -3.46
N PRO A 121 -23.25 61.13 -4.50
CA PRO A 121 -22.78 61.04 -5.88
C PRO A 121 -22.15 62.38 -6.30
N VAL A 122 -20.98 62.33 -6.93
CA VAL A 122 -20.34 63.47 -7.59
C VAL A 122 -20.61 63.34 -9.08
N ILE A 123 -21.45 64.23 -9.60
CA ILE A 123 -21.73 64.32 -11.04
C ILE A 123 -20.83 65.43 -11.59
N LEU A 124 -19.88 65.06 -12.44
CA LEU A 124 -19.09 66.04 -13.19
C LEU A 124 -19.99 66.61 -14.28
N GLN A 125 -20.25 67.91 -14.21
CA GLN A 125 -21.03 68.62 -15.21
C GLN A 125 -20.04 69.23 -16.22
N GLU A 126 -20.28 69.00 -17.51
CA GLU A 126 -19.49 69.60 -18.58
C GLU A 126 -19.52 71.13 -18.41
N PRO A 127 -18.38 71.84 -18.46
CA PRO A 127 -18.39 73.29 -18.39
C PRO A 127 -19.22 73.83 -19.55
N GLU A 128 -20.24 74.62 -19.23
CA GLU A 128 -21.01 75.38 -20.22
C GLU A 128 -20.03 76.34 -20.91
N VAL A 129 -19.63 75.99 -22.12
CA VAL A 129 -18.80 76.84 -22.97
C VAL A 129 -19.67 78.04 -23.34
N PRO A 130 -19.30 79.28 -22.93
CA PRO A 130 -20.07 80.45 -23.34
C PRO A 130 -19.94 80.57 -24.86
N GLU A 131 -21.06 80.49 -25.56
CA GLU A 131 -21.15 80.84 -26.97
C GLU A 131 -20.66 82.27 -27.14
N ALA A 132 -19.46 82.40 -27.69
CA ALA A 132 -18.86 83.65 -28.06
C ALA A 132 -19.20 83.94 -29.52
N GLU A 133 -20.37 84.53 -29.80
CA GLU A 133 -20.68 85.33 -30.99
C GLU A 133 -21.77 86.34 -30.57
N GLU A 134 -21.79 87.62 -30.95
CA GLU A 134 -21.51 88.20 -32.25
C GLU A 134 -21.30 89.71 -32.05
N SER A 135 -20.17 90.25 -32.48
CA SER A 135 -19.90 91.70 -32.49
C SER A 135 -20.39 92.27 -33.82
N THR A 136 -21.48 93.02 -33.79
CA THR A 136 -22.00 93.76 -34.95
C THR A 136 -21.37 95.17 -34.97
N PRO A 137 -20.71 95.60 -36.06
CA PRO A 137 -20.40 97.01 -36.26
C PRO A 137 -21.36 97.64 -37.28
N GLN A 138 -22.10 98.67 -36.87
CA GLN A 138 -22.67 99.71 -37.74
C GLN A 138 -22.78 101.02 -36.92
N PRO A 139 -22.73 102.22 -37.52
CA PRO A 139 -22.14 102.65 -38.79
C PRO A 139 -20.87 103.53 -38.61
#